data_AF-A0AAC9YG66-F1
#
_entry.id   AF-A0AAC9YG66-F1
#
_cell.length_a   1.000
_cell.length_b   1.000
_cell.length_c   1.000
_cell.angle_alpha   90.00
_cell.angle_beta   90.00
_cell.angle_gamma   90.00
#
_symmetry.space_group_name_H-M   'P 1'
#
loop_
_entity.id
_entity.type
_entity.pdbx_description
1 polymer ?
#
loop_
_entity_poly.entity_id
_entity_poly.type
_entity_poly.pdbx_seq_one_letter_code
_entity_poly.pdbx_strand_id
1 'polypeptide(L)'
;MLIRVQKKRNQAGAWSVVALHASRFIYFYYCLKETKPMKTTKTILTKIVHILIVIFTGNTQASFTETVAEGTTVSGEIVAPQEWDGSGHSTQRVFGTVTDTILRGDSQNYSPPNWAQQDVFSGGYTNNITVENTGNQSIFGGTAENTVIKDKGIATLKNQGIFKDGKVYKGGFFIAQSGTVDNINVYENGRFDISGNDDGVIVEGGEITHGATGVFMGKARINNLKISGDVAGASRDNTHFSHAYIGQSGRLMLSAGKITESTIEGGLFSVIHSEASDTTMKGGALR
;
A
#
# COMPACT_ATOMS: atom_id res chain seq x y z
N MET A 1 -14.54 19.75 -17.64
CA MET A 1 -15.93 19.25 -17.46
C MET A 1 -16.89 20.43 -17.52
N LEU A 2 -17.77 20.50 -18.53
CA LEU A 2 -18.63 21.69 -18.78
C LEU A 2 -20.09 21.36 -18.41
N ILE A 3 -20.54 21.80 -17.23
CA ILE A 3 -21.96 21.70 -16.84
C ILE A 3 -22.69 22.92 -17.42
N ARG A 4 -23.58 22.69 -18.39
CA ARG A 4 -24.41 23.76 -18.97
C ARG A 4 -25.71 23.86 -18.16
N VAL A 5 -25.85 24.95 -17.41
CA VAL A 5 -27.07 25.24 -16.64
C VAL A 5 -28.00 26.08 -17.49
N GLN A 6 -29.19 25.57 -17.79
CA GLN A 6 -30.22 26.29 -18.54
C GLN A 6 -31.40 26.62 -17.64
N LYS A 7 -31.87 27.87 -17.71
CA LYS A 7 -33.02 28.36 -16.99
C LYS A 7 -34.24 28.31 -17.91
N LYS A 8 -35.28 27.56 -17.54
CA LYS A 8 -36.51 27.47 -18.34
C LYS A 8 -37.72 27.86 -17.47
N ARG A 9 -38.71 28.51 -18.08
CA ARG A 9 -39.98 28.86 -17.44
C ARG A 9 -41.00 27.80 -17.85
N ASN A 10 -41.70 27.21 -16.90
CA ASN A 10 -42.79 26.28 -17.22
C ASN A 10 -44.11 27.05 -17.48
N GLN A 11 -45.12 26.35 -18.00
CA GLN A 11 -46.41 26.92 -18.37
C GLN A 11 -47.19 27.51 -17.17
N ALA A 12 -46.80 27.19 -15.93
CA ALA A 12 -47.36 27.74 -14.69
C ALA A 12 -46.58 28.95 -14.14
N GLY A 13 -45.61 29.48 -14.89
CA GLY A 13 -44.82 30.66 -14.49
C GLY A 13 -43.66 30.38 -13.52
N ALA A 14 -43.47 29.13 -13.09
CA ALA A 14 -42.38 28.73 -12.21
C ALA A 14 -41.06 28.56 -12.96
N TRP A 15 -39.95 28.89 -12.29
CA TRP A 15 -38.61 28.73 -12.82
C TRP A 15 -38.07 27.32 -12.52
N SER A 16 -37.60 26.63 -13.55
CA SER A 16 -36.84 25.38 -13.41
C SER A 16 -35.38 25.57 -13.85
N VAL A 17 -34.49 24.86 -13.16
CA VAL A 17 -33.06 24.81 -13.45
C VAL A 17 -32.75 23.41 -13.94
N VAL A 18 -32.23 23.30 -15.16
CA VAL A 18 -31.85 22.02 -15.76
C VAL A 18 -30.33 21.98 -15.86
N ALA A 19 -29.73 20.97 -15.24
CA ALA A 19 -28.32 20.63 -15.41
C ALA A 19 -28.24 19.41 -16.33
N LEU A 20 -27.59 19.56 -17.48
CA LEU A 20 -27.31 18.44 -18.37
C LEU A 20 -25.98 17.77 -17.98
N HIS A 21 -26.04 16.49 -17.64
CA HIS A 21 -24.89 15.59 -17.62
C HIS A 21 -25.00 14.64 -18.82
N ALA A 22 -23.88 14.35 -19.49
CA ALA A 22 -23.79 13.72 -20.82
C ALA A 22 -24.38 12.30 -20.96
N SER A 23 -25.14 11.80 -19.97
CA SER A 23 -25.83 10.51 -20.08
C SER A 23 -27.16 10.42 -19.32
N ARG A 24 -27.59 11.45 -18.55
CA ARG A 24 -28.86 11.41 -17.79
C ARG A 24 -29.46 12.81 -17.62
N PHE A 25 -30.75 12.96 -17.97
CA PHE A 25 -31.55 14.12 -17.64
C PHE A 25 -32.09 13.97 -16.21
N ILE A 26 -31.72 14.87 -15.30
CA ILE A 26 -32.35 14.95 -13.97
C ILE A 26 -33.11 16.28 -13.90
N TYR A 27 -34.44 16.19 -13.81
CA TYR A 27 -35.32 17.35 -13.68
C TYR A 27 -35.59 17.62 -12.21
N PHE A 28 -35.29 18.83 -11.75
CA PHE A 28 -35.73 19.32 -10.44
C PHE A 28 -36.80 20.40 -10.63
N TYR A 29 -38.00 20.14 -10.10
CA TYR A 29 -39.07 21.12 -9.99
C TYR A 29 -39.01 21.76 -8.59
N TYR A 30 -38.79 23.07 -8.53
CA TYR A 30 -38.97 23.84 -7.30
C TYR A 30 -40.01 24.93 -7.52
N CYS A 31 -41.03 24.93 -6.68
CA CYS A 31 -42.05 25.98 -6.65
C CYS A 31 -41.66 27.00 -5.57
N LEU A 32 -41.00 28.09 -5.97
CA LEU A 32 -40.71 29.21 -5.07
C LEU A 32 -41.89 30.17 -5.08
N LYS A 33 -42.66 30.20 -3.99
CA LYS A 33 -43.73 31.20 -3.77
C LYS A 33 -43.06 32.54 -3.44
N GLU A 34 -43.09 33.49 -4.38
CA GLU A 34 -42.43 34.80 -4.27
C GLU A 34 -43.00 35.63 -3.11
N THR A 35 -42.20 35.90 -2.07
CA THR A 35 -42.56 36.92 -1.07
C THR A 35 -41.37 37.70 -0.47
N LYS A 36 -40.18 37.76 -1.09
CA LYS A 36 -39.09 38.67 -0.64
C LYS A 36 -37.96 38.87 -1.69
N PRO A 37 -37.20 39.99 -1.63
CA PRO A 37 -36.50 40.57 -2.78
C PRO A 37 -35.28 39.79 -3.28
N MET A 38 -35.06 39.91 -4.59
CA MET A 38 -34.22 39.11 -5.49
C MET A 38 -32.73 38.92 -5.13
N LYS A 39 -32.17 39.71 -4.19
CA LYS A 39 -30.76 39.58 -3.75
C LYS A 39 -30.56 38.37 -2.83
N THR A 40 -31.48 38.15 -1.88
CA THR A 40 -31.38 37.05 -0.90
C THR A 40 -31.56 35.70 -1.59
N THR A 41 -32.43 35.64 -2.60
CA THR A 41 -32.72 34.42 -3.38
C THR A 41 -31.53 33.94 -4.21
N LYS A 42 -30.72 34.86 -4.77
CA LYS A 42 -29.46 34.50 -5.47
C LYS A 42 -28.46 33.86 -4.51
N THR A 43 -28.25 34.44 -3.33
CA THR A 43 -27.29 33.92 -2.34
C THR A 43 -27.69 32.54 -1.82
N ILE A 44 -28.99 32.32 -1.59
CA ILE A 44 -29.52 31.01 -1.16
C ILE A 44 -29.32 29.97 -2.27
N LEU A 45 -29.63 30.30 -3.53
CA LEU A 45 -29.46 29.38 -4.65
C LEU A 45 -27.98 29.01 -4.87
N THR A 46 -27.07 29.99 -4.77
CA THR A 46 -25.64 29.73 -4.88
C THR A 46 -25.12 28.85 -3.74
N LYS A 47 -25.57 29.07 -2.49
CA LYS A 47 -25.20 28.22 -1.35
C LYS A 47 -25.75 26.80 -1.48
N ILE A 48 -26.98 26.64 -1.95
CA ILE A 48 -27.59 25.32 -2.19
C ILE A 48 -26.85 24.57 -3.31
N VAL A 49 -26.45 25.25 -4.39
CA VAL A 49 -25.65 24.65 -5.46
C VAL A 49 -24.27 24.22 -4.95
N HIS A 50 -23.60 25.01 -4.10
CA HIS A 50 -22.33 24.61 -3.49
C HIS A 50 -22.50 23.41 -2.55
N ILE A 51 -23.54 23.39 -1.72
CA ILE A 51 -23.84 22.26 -0.82
C ILE A 51 -24.16 21.00 -1.64
N LEU A 52 -24.92 21.10 -2.73
CA LEU A 52 -25.19 19.99 -3.63
C LEU A 52 -23.94 19.49 -4.34
N ILE A 53 -23.06 20.37 -4.81
CA ILE A 53 -21.76 19.96 -5.38
C ILE A 53 -20.96 19.18 -4.33
N VAL A 54 -20.89 19.65 -3.09
CA VAL A 54 -20.18 18.95 -2.00
C VAL A 54 -20.82 17.60 -1.67
N ILE A 55 -22.15 17.48 -1.68
CA ILE A 55 -22.86 16.21 -1.45
C ILE A 55 -22.65 15.22 -2.61
N PHE A 56 -22.59 15.70 -3.86
CA PHE A 56 -22.37 14.84 -5.02
C PHE A 56 -20.89 14.49 -5.26
N THR A 57 -19.94 15.34 -4.86
CA THR A 57 -18.50 15.01 -4.88
C THR A 57 -18.08 14.13 -3.70
N GLY A 58 -18.87 14.10 -2.62
CA GLY A 58 -18.53 13.37 -1.40
C GLY A 58 -18.68 11.85 -1.47
N ASN A 59 -19.28 11.30 -2.54
CA ASN A 59 -19.60 9.87 -2.64
C ASN A 59 -19.46 9.27 -4.05
N THR A 60 -18.83 9.96 -5.00
CA THR A 60 -18.34 9.26 -6.19
C THR A 60 -17.12 8.45 -5.76
N GLN A 61 -17.33 7.17 -5.43
CA GLN A 61 -16.23 6.20 -5.46
C GLN A 61 -15.51 6.43 -6.80
N ALA A 62 -14.20 6.71 -6.74
CA ALA A 62 -13.40 6.85 -7.94
C ALA A 62 -13.65 5.60 -8.81
N SER A 63 -14.00 5.81 -10.08
CA SER A 63 -14.21 4.70 -11.01
C SER A 63 -12.91 3.92 -11.10
N PHE A 64 -12.93 2.64 -10.74
CA PHE A 64 -11.78 1.75 -10.79
C PHE A 64 -11.03 1.88 -12.13
N THR A 65 -9.75 2.22 -12.07
CA THR A 65 -8.89 2.34 -13.24
C THR A 65 -8.06 1.07 -13.37
N GLU A 66 -8.43 0.20 -14.31
CA GLU A 66 -7.72 -1.07 -14.53
C GLU A 66 -6.28 -0.86 -15.04
N THR A 67 -6.03 0.15 -15.87
CA THR A 67 -4.69 0.47 -16.37
C THR A 67 -4.40 1.95 -16.20
N VAL A 68 -3.40 2.26 -15.39
CA VAL A 68 -2.90 3.62 -15.16
C VAL A 68 -1.70 3.83 -16.06
N ALA A 69 -1.93 4.51 -17.18
CA ALA A 69 -0.93 4.74 -18.20
C ALA A 69 0.19 5.69 -17.74
N GLU A 70 1.35 5.61 -18.37
CA GLU A 70 2.46 6.53 -18.14
C GLU A 70 2.02 8.01 -18.24
N GLY A 71 2.51 8.86 -17.36
CA GLY A 71 2.16 10.27 -17.29
C GLY A 71 0.76 10.58 -16.74
N THR A 72 -0.01 9.56 -16.34
CA THR A 72 -1.31 9.74 -15.68
C THR A 72 -1.24 9.49 -14.18
N THR A 73 -2.17 10.10 -13.44
CA THR A 73 -2.28 9.94 -12.00
C THR A 73 -3.70 9.54 -11.62
N VAL A 74 -3.80 8.53 -10.77
CA VAL A 74 -5.03 8.06 -10.15
C VAL A 74 -4.87 8.12 -8.63
N SER A 75 -5.94 8.46 -7.92
CA SER A 75 -5.92 8.62 -6.46
C SER A 75 -7.23 8.20 -5.83
N GLY A 76 -7.17 7.61 -4.62
CA GLY A 76 -8.34 7.36 -3.78
C GLY A 76 -9.21 6.19 -4.24
N GLU A 77 -8.65 5.24 -4.97
CA GLU A 77 -9.40 4.07 -5.46
C GLU A 77 -9.46 2.96 -4.43
N ILE A 78 -10.51 2.14 -4.53
CA ILE A 78 -10.55 0.83 -3.88
C ILE A 78 -10.53 -0.21 -4.99
N VAL A 79 -9.44 -0.96 -5.07
CA VAL A 79 -9.37 -2.16 -5.90
C VAL A 79 -9.94 -3.29 -5.07
N ALA A 80 -11.14 -3.73 -5.42
CA ALA A 80 -11.83 -4.84 -4.77
C ALA A 80 -12.54 -5.67 -5.83
N PRO A 81 -12.66 -6.99 -5.63
CA PRO A 81 -13.43 -7.85 -6.52
C PRO A 81 -14.84 -7.30 -6.70
N GLN A 82 -15.31 -7.22 -7.95
CA GLN A 82 -16.71 -6.91 -8.19
C GLN A 82 -17.56 -8.08 -7.69
N GLU A 83 -18.66 -7.78 -6.98
CA GLU A 83 -19.65 -8.78 -6.62
C GLU A 83 -20.25 -9.37 -7.91
N TRP A 84 -19.69 -10.50 -8.35
CA TRP A 84 -20.27 -11.43 -9.33
C TRP A 84 -20.31 -10.97 -10.80
N ASP A 85 -19.15 -10.75 -11.43
CA ASP A 85 -19.01 -10.79 -12.90
C ASP A 85 -18.49 -12.14 -13.45
N GLY A 86 -18.22 -13.10 -12.55
CA GLY A 86 -17.69 -14.42 -12.88
C GLY A 86 -16.17 -14.50 -13.00
N SER A 87 -15.44 -13.38 -12.92
CA SER A 87 -13.97 -13.36 -12.94
C SER A 87 -13.34 -13.42 -11.54
N GLY A 88 -14.04 -12.91 -10.51
CA GLY A 88 -13.60 -12.93 -9.11
C GLY A 88 -12.34 -12.11 -8.81
N HIS A 89 -11.83 -11.34 -9.77
CA HIS A 89 -10.51 -10.70 -9.70
C HIS A 89 -10.59 -9.25 -10.19
N SER A 90 -9.91 -8.34 -9.50
CA SER A 90 -9.72 -6.96 -9.98
C SER A 90 -8.25 -6.64 -9.97
N THR A 91 -7.71 -6.34 -11.15
CA THR A 91 -6.28 -6.09 -11.34
C THR A 91 -6.05 -4.69 -11.84
N GLN A 92 -5.28 -3.89 -11.09
CA GLN A 92 -4.80 -2.58 -11.51
C GLN A 92 -3.35 -2.69 -12.00
N ARG A 93 -3.12 -2.39 -13.27
CA ARG A 93 -1.80 -2.33 -13.90
C ARG A 93 -1.30 -0.90 -13.88
N VAL A 94 -0.15 -0.66 -13.24
CA VAL A 94 0.39 0.69 -13.01
C VAL A 94 1.66 0.90 -13.82
N PHE A 95 1.58 1.79 -14.80
CA PHE A 95 2.70 2.36 -15.55
C PHE A 95 2.87 3.86 -15.29
N GLY A 96 1.83 4.53 -14.76
CA GLY A 96 1.85 5.91 -14.29
C GLY A 96 1.95 6.01 -12.77
N THR A 97 1.14 6.88 -12.15
CA THR A 97 1.12 7.11 -10.70
C THR A 97 -0.20 6.73 -10.06
N VAL A 98 -0.15 5.95 -8.99
CA VAL A 98 -1.31 5.66 -8.13
C VAL A 98 -1.05 6.11 -6.70
N THR A 99 -2.04 6.74 -6.08
CA THR A 99 -1.93 7.22 -4.69
C THR A 99 -3.17 6.87 -3.88
N ASP A 100 -3.02 6.74 -2.56
CA ASP A 100 -4.15 6.65 -1.62
C ASP A 100 -5.14 5.51 -1.94
N THR A 101 -4.62 4.41 -2.51
CA THR A 101 -5.45 3.29 -2.98
C THR A 101 -5.48 2.17 -1.95
N ILE A 102 -6.64 1.52 -1.83
CA ILE A 102 -6.83 0.32 -1.00
C ILE A 102 -6.97 -0.90 -1.92
N LEU A 103 -6.10 -1.90 -1.75
CA LEU A 103 -6.23 -3.23 -2.34
C LEU A 103 -6.90 -4.13 -1.30
N ARG A 104 -8.15 -4.49 -1.56
CA ARG A 104 -8.99 -5.27 -0.65
C ARG A 104 -9.59 -6.46 -1.38
N GLY A 105 -9.06 -7.65 -1.13
CA GLY A 105 -9.73 -8.89 -1.53
C GLY A 105 -10.94 -9.18 -0.63
N ASP A 106 -11.54 -10.36 -0.81
CA ASP A 106 -12.50 -10.87 0.17
C ASP A 106 -11.78 -11.66 1.27
N SER A 107 -12.23 -11.46 2.51
CA SER A 107 -11.78 -12.26 3.66
C SER A 107 -12.78 -13.39 3.99
N GLN A 108 -13.86 -13.49 3.22
CA GLN A 108 -15.04 -14.31 3.50
C GLN A 108 -15.10 -15.54 2.58
N ASN A 109 -14.29 -16.56 2.89
CA ASN A 109 -14.55 -17.98 2.58
C ASN A 109 -14.79 -18.40 1.11
N TYR A 110 -14.57 -17.57 0.10
CA TYR A 110 -14.58 -18.05 -1.27
C TYR A 110 -13.32 -18.89 -1.54
N SER A 111 -13.51 -20.03 -2.20
CA SER A 111 -12.42 -20.92 -2.63
C SER A 111 -12.49 -21.08 -4.14
N PRO A 112 -11.56 -20.48 -4.91
CA PRO A 112 -10.45 -19.63 -4.45
C PRO A 112 -10.94 -18.26 -3.93
N PRO A 113 -10.20 -17.59 -3.03
CA PRO A 113 -10.57 -16.26 -2.53
C PRO A 113 -10.57 -15.25 -3.68
N ASN A 114 -11.51 -14.31 -3.66
CA ASN A 114 -11.50 -13.23 -4.65
C ASN A 114 -10.40 -12.23 -4.25
N TRP A 115 -9.43 -12.01 -5.13
CA TRP A 115 -8.27 -11.17 -4.85
C TRP A 115 -8.34 -9.84 -5.59
N ALA A 116 -7.87 -8.79 -4.89
CA ALA A 116 -7.52 -7.51 -5.47
C ALA A 116 -6.03 -7.50 -5.77
N GLN A 117 -5.65 -7.20 -7.01
CA GLN A 117 -4.27 -7.15 -7.46
C GLN A 117 -3.89 -5.76 -7.90
N GLN A 118 -2.67 -5.35 -7.56
CA GLN A 118 -2.01 -4.24 -8.21
C GLN A 118 -0.62 -4.66 -8.68
N ASP A 119 -0.38 -4.50 -9.98
CA ASP A 119 0.90 -4.78 -10.62
C ASP A 119 1.59 -3.46 -10.96
N VAL A 120 2.67 -3.15 -10.26
CA VAL A 120 3.46 -1.92 -10.45
C VAL A 120 4.64 -2.23 -11.35
N PHE A 121 4.53 -1.89 -12.64
CA PHE A 121 5.57 -2.16 -13.62
C PHE A 121 6.67 -1.09 -13.60
N SER A 122 7.76 -1.34 -14.32
CA SER A 122 8.81 -0.34 -14.55
C SER A 122 8.23 0.97 -15.08
N GLY A 123 8.67 2.10 -14.52
CA GLY A 123 8.08 3.44 -14.74
C GLY A 123 6.85 3.75 -13.87
N GLY A 124 6.18 2.71 -13.36
CA GLY A 124 5.07 2.83 -12.43
C GLY A 124 5.52 3.26 -11.03
N TYR A 125 4.74 4.16 -10.43
CA TYR A 125 4.94 4.66 -9.07
C TYR A 125 3.64 4.53 -8.26
N THR A 126 3.76 4.03 -7.03
CA THR A 126 2.64 3.99 -6.09
C THR A 126 3.02 4.60 -4.76
N ASN A 127 2.11 5.35 -4.14
CA ASN A 127 2.33 5.95 -2.83
C ASN A 127 1.10 5.80 -1.94
N ASN A 128 1.31 5.55 -0.64
CA ASN A 128 0.25 5.43 0.36
C ASN A 128 -0.80 4.37 -0.02
N ILE A 129 -0.32 3.16 -0.33
CA ILE A 129 -1.19 2.02 -0.68
C ILE A 129 -1.49 1.21 0.58
N THR A 130 -2.75 0.86 0.80
CA THR A 130 -3.13 -0.10 1.84
C THR A 130 -3.46 -1.45 1.21
N VAL A 131 -2.80 -2.51 1.65
CA VAL A 131 -3.00 -3.89 1.21
C VAL A 131 -3.58 -4.70 2.37
N GLU A 132 -4.82 -5.15 2.23
CA GLU A 132 -5.56 -5.83 3.30
C GLU A 132 -6.50 -6.92 2.77
N ASN A 133 -6.92 -7.83 3.65
CA ASN A 133 -7.93 -8.85 3.36
C ASN A 133 -7.67 -9.62 2.06
N THR A 134 -6.51 -10.28 1.96
CA THR A 134 -6.07 -11.01 0.75
C THR A 134 -5.78 -10.15 -0.50
N GLY A 135 -5.79 -8.82 -0.37
CA GLY A 135 -5.24 -7.91 -1.37
C GLY A 135 -3.75 -8.21 -1.63
N ASN A 136 -3.32 -7.97 -2.86
CA ASN A 136 -1.98 -8.28 -3.33
C ASN A 136 -1.39 -7.12 -4.14
N GLN A 137 -0.20 -6.67 -3.74
CA GLN A 137 0.61 -5.74 -4.53
C GLN A 137 1.87 -6.46 -5.04
N SER A 138 2.05 -6.54 -6.35
CA SER A 138 3.30 -7.03 -6.95
C SER A 138 4.04 -5.88 -7.64
N ILE A 139 5.30 -5.66 -7.24
CA ILE A 139 6.13 -4.56 -7.73
C ILE A 139 7.18 -5.17 -8.66
N PHE A 140 6.98 -4.98 -9.97
CA PHE A 140 7.79 -5.52 -11.06
C PHE A 140 8.68 -4.45 -11.67
N GLY A 141 9.76 -4.08 -10.97
CA GLY A 141 10.67 -3.02 -11.42
C GLY A 141 10.14 -1.59 -11.25
N GLY A 142 8.90 -1.43 -10.77
CA GLY A 142 8.34 -0.14 -10.36
C GLY A 142 8.79 0.30 -8.97
N THR A 143 8.22 1.41 -8.50
CA THR A 143 8.46 1.93 -7.14
C THR A 143 7.18 1.98 -6.33
N ALA A 144 7.22 1.48 -5.10
CA ALA A 144 6.14 1.60 -4.12
C ALA A 144 6.66 2.26 -2.84
N GLU A 145 5.97 3.29 -2.39
CA GLU A 145 6.32 4.10 -1.22
C GLU A 145 5.15 4.13 -0.23
N ASN A 146 5.45 4.10 1.07
CA ASN A 146 4.45 4.20 2.13
C ASN A 146 3.34 3.12 2.04
N THR A 147 3.65 1.92 1.53
CA THR A 147 2.68 0.82 1.51
C THR A 147 2.46 0.27 2.92
N VAL A 148 1.20 0.13 3.32
CA VAL A 148 0.75 -0.51 4.56
C VAL A 148 0.17 -1.89 4.24
N ILE A 149 0.70 -2.94 4.87
CA ILE A 149 0.32 -4.33 4.64
C ILE A 149 -0.21 -4.92 5.95
N LYS A 150 -1.44 -5.42 5.97
CA LYS A 150 -2.10 -5.92 7.19
C LYS A 150 -3.18 -6.94 6.86
N ASP A 151 -3.72 -7.62 7.86
CA ASP A 151 -4.95 -8.42 7.71
C ASP A 151 -4.90 -9.43 6.55
N LYS A 152 -3.80 -10.21 6.44
CA LYS A 152 -3.52 -11.16 5.34
C LYS A 152 -3.26 -10.53 3.97
N GLY A 153 -3.07 -9.22 3.91
CA GLY A 153 -2.55 -8.53 2.74
C GLY A 153 -1.12 -8.99 2.43
N ILE A 154 -0.78 -9.02 1.15
CA ILE A 154 0.52 -9.49 0.67
C ILE A 154 1.11 -8.44 -0.27
N ALA A 155 2.37 -8.07 -0.07
CA ALA A 155 3.12 -7.37 -1.12
C ALA A 155 4.40 -8.12 -1.48
N THR A 156 4.73 -8.14 -2.77
CA THR A 156 5.90 -8.82 -3.29
C THR A 156 6.75 -7.89 -4.15
N LEU A 157 8.04 -7.79 -3.84
CA LEU A 157 9.03 -7.02 -4.60
C LEU A 157 9.81 -7.93 -5.55
N LYS A 158 9.86 -7.58 -6.84
CA LYS A 158 10.46 -8.37 -7.92
C LYS A 158 11.15 -7.47 -8.95
N ASN A 159 11.95 -8.08 -9.82
CA ASN A 159 12.53 -7.47 -11.03
C ASN A 159 13.21 -6.13 -10.76
N GLN A 160 14.07 -6.06 -9.74
CA GLN A 160 14.80 -4.85 -9.36
C GLN A 160 13.93 -3.64 -8.99
N GLY A 161 12.70 -3.88 -8.52
CA GLY A 161 11.82 -2.83 -8.03
C GLY A 161 12.34 -2.16 -6.75
N ILE A 162 11.67 -1.09 -6.34
CA ILE A 162 12.00 -0.33 -5.14
C ILE A 162 10.78 -0.29 -4.22
N PHE A 163 10.98 -0.66 -2.95
CA PHE A 163 9.95 -0.60 -1.90
C PHE A 163 10.47 0.29 -0.76
N LYS A 164 9.79 1.40 -0.47
CA LYS A 164 10.23 2.41 0.49
C LYS A 164 9.21 2.67 1.58
N ASP A 165 9.70 2.88 2.80
CA ASP A 165 8.92 3.33 3.97
C ASP A 165 7.69 2.45 4.26
N GLY A 166 7.79 1.17 3.89
CA GLY A 166 6.69 0.23 4.02
C GLY A 166 6.46 -0.20 5.46
N LYS A 167 5.21 -0.50 5.78
CA LYS A 167 4.77 -0.92 7.12
C LYS A 167 4.02 -2.23 7.04
N VAL A 168 4.46 -3.23 7.79
CA VAL A 168 3.82 -4.54 7.86
C VAL A 168 3.25 -4.73 9.26
N TYR A 169 1.93 -4.81 9.37
CA TYR A 169 1.23 -5.04 10.63
C TYR A 169 0.77 -6.50 10.75
N LYS A 170 0.10 -6.80 11.86
CA LYS A 170 -0.48 -8.11 12.18
C LYS A 170 -1.14 -8.77 10.97
N GLY A 171 -0.67 -9.98 10.67
CA GLY A 171 -1.17 -10.81 9.58
C GLY A 171 -0.77 -10.35 8.18
N GLY A 172 -0.13 -9.19 8.03
CA GLY A 172 0.45 -8.74 6.77
C GLY A 172 1.75 -9.48 6.45
N PHE A 173 2.01 -9.67 5.17
CA PHE A 173 3.19 -10.37 4.69
C PHE A 173 3.86 -9.62 3.54
N PHE A 174 5.12 -9.21 3.75
CA PHE A 174 5.96 -8.69 2.69
C PHE A 174 7.02 -9.71 2.28
N ILE A 175 7.22 -9.89 0.97
CA ILE A 175 8.23 -10.79 0.41
C ILE A 175 9.08 -10.00 -0.58
N ALA A 176 10.39 -9.96 -0.38
CA ALA A 176 11.33 -9.44 -1.36
C ALA A 176 12.04 -10.58 -2.10
N GLN A 177 11.95 -10.58 -3.43
CA GLN A 177 12.57 -11.58 -4.30
C GLN A 177 13.73 -10.99 -5.12
N SER A 178 13.73 -9.68 -5.37
CA SER A 178 14.79 -8.93 -6.06
C SER A 178 14.55 -7.44 -5.81
N GLY A 179 15.58 -6.59 -5.91
CA GLY A 179 15.47 -5.13 -5.79
C GLY A 179 15.86 -4.56 -4.43
N THR A 180 15.39 -3.34 -4.17
CA THR A 180 15.77 -2.54 -2.98
C THR A 180 14.59 -2.33 -2.06
N VAL A 181 14.79 -2.61 -0.77
CA VAL A 181 13.88 -2.32 0.34
C VAL A 181 14.51 -1.25 1.20
N ASP A 182 13.88 -0.09 1.29
CA ASP A 182 14.39 1.08 2.01
C ASP A 182 13.46 1.40 3.18
N ASN A 183 13.98 1.37 4.40
CA ASN A 183 13.28 1.75 5.63
C ASN A 183 11.96 0.98 5.92
N ILE A 184 11.98 -0.36 5.83
CA ILE A 184 10.80 -1.18 6.16
C ILE A 184 10.59 -1.32 7.69
N ASN A 185 9.35 -1.19 8.15
CA ASN A 185 8.99 -1.41 9.55
C ASN A 185 7.98 -2.57 9.68
N VAL A 186 8.32 -3.58 10.47
CA VAL A 186 7.50 -4.78 10.69
C VAL A 186 7.08 -4.84 12.15
N TYR A 187 5.78 -4.74 12.37
CA TYR A 187 5.12 -4.71 13.67
C TYR A 187 4.69 -6.10 14.14
N GLU A 188 4.29 -6.21 15.40
CA GLU A 188 3.88 -7.46 16.05
C GLU A 188 2.97 -8.32 15.15
N ASN A 189 3.32 -9.60 14.97
CA ASN A 189 2.66 -10.58 14.10
C ASN A 189 2.65 -10.22 12.60
N GLY A 190 3.46 -9.27 12.17
CA GLY A 190 3.82 -9.04 10.77
C GLY A 190 5.01 -9.90 10.34
N ARG A 191 5.16 -10.10 9.02
CA ARG A 191 6.24 -10.91 8.46
C ARG A 191 6.92 -10.22 7.28
N PHE A 192 8.25 -10.24 7.27
CA PHE A 192 9.08 -9.84 6.14
C PHE A 192 10.06 -10.95 5.77
N ASP A 193 9.90 -11.53 4.58
CA ASP A 193 10.82 -12.55 4.07
C ASP A 193 11.60 -12.09 2.85
N ILE A 194 12.78 -12.67 2.68
CA ILE A 194 13.58 -12.57 1.46
C ILE A 194 13.76 -13.98 0.91
N SER A 195 13.30 -14.21 -0.33
CA SER A 195 13.28 -15.55 -0.94
C SER A 195 13.90 -15.61 -2.35
N GLY A 196 14.67 -14.59 -2.75
CA GLY A 196 15.29 -14.49 -4.08
C GLY A 196 16.61 -15.24 -4.19
N ASN A 197 16.82 -15.96 -5.31
CA ASN A 197 17.97 -16.85 -5.48
C ASN A 197 19.22 -16.17 -6.08
N ASP A 198 19.08 -15.15 -6.95
CA ASP A 198 20.22 -14.75 -7.81
C ASP A 198 20.59 -13.27 -7.84
N ASP A 199 19.64 -12.34 -7.75
CA ASP A 199 19.91 -10.91 -7.95
C ASP A 199 20.35 -10.16 -6.68
N GLY A 200 20.19 -10.80 -5.51
CA GLY A 200 20.32 -10.16 -4.21
C GLY A 200 19.18 -9.17 -3.93
N VAL A 201 18.63 -9.20 -2.73
CA VAL A 201 17.82 -8.10 -2.21
C VAL A 201 18.74 -7.20 -1.41
N ILE A 202 18.63 -5.89 -1.62
CA ILE A 202 19.30 -4.89 -0.78
C ILE A 202 18.27 -4.34 0.19
N VAL A 203 18.54 -4.43 1.49
CA VAL A 203 17.74 -3.80 2.54
C VAL A 203 18.57 -2.70 3.16
N GLU A 204 18.05 -1.48 3.17
CA GLU A 204 18.66 -0.31 3.80
C GLU A 204 17.77 0.19 4.93
N GLY A 205 18.18 -0.06 6.18
CA GLY A 205 17.46 0.39 7.37
C GLY A 205 16.18 -0.39 7.65
N GLY A 206 15.39 0.17 8.57
CA GLY A 206 14.14 -0.41 9.03
C GLY A 206 14.22 -1.13 10.38
N GLU A 207 13.10 -1.68 10.83
CA GLU A 207 12.98 -2.39 12.10
C GLU A 207 12.06 -3.61 12.00
N ILE A 208 12.51 -4.74 12.55
CA ILE A 208 11.67 -5.89 12.91
C ILE A 208 11.38 -5.80 14.41
N THR A 209 10.17 -5.41 14.79
CA THR A 209 9.80 -5.17 16.20
C THR A 209 9.45 -6.45 16.96
N HIS A 210 9.24 -6.35 18.27
CA HIS A 210 8.85 -7.50 19.10
C HIS A 210 7.61 -8.22 18.58
N GLY A 211 7.67 -9.55 18.51
CA GLY A 211 6.61 -10.41 17.98
C GLY A 211 6.48 -10.40 16.44
N ALA A 212 7.29 -9.60 15.74
CA ALA A 212 7.43 -9.67 14.28
C ALA A 212 8.45 -10.75 13.89
N THR A 213 8.36 -11.22 12.65
CA THR A 213 9.24 -12.27 12.13
C THR A 213 9.85 -11.89 10.78
N GLY A 214 11.04 -12.43 10.50
CA GLY A 214 11.59 -12.42 9.15
C GLY A 214 12.56 -13.56 8.86
N VAL A 215 12.48 -14.09 7.64
CA VAL A 215 13.40 -15.12 7.14
C VAL A 215 14.16 -14.57 5.95
N PHE A 216 15.47 -14.41 6.10
CA PHE A 216 16.32 -13.86 5.05
C PHE A 216 17.21 -14.94 4.45
N MET A 217 17.15 -15.03 3.13
CA MET A 217 17.81 -16.06 2.33
C MET A 217 18.53 -15.43 1.13
N GLY A 218 19.26 -16.27 0.40
CA GLY A 218 19.98 -15.87 -0.81
C GLY A 218 21.16 -14.95 -0.51
N LYS A 219 21.61 -14.27 -1.57
CA LYS A 219 22.71 -13.27 -1.54
C LYS A 219 22.24 -11.89 -1.05
N ALA A 220 21.27 -11.85 -0.14
CA ALA A 220 20.72 -10.60 0.35
C ALA A 220 21.77 -9.81 1.14
N ARG A 221 21.76 -8.48 0.96
CA ARG A 221 22.57 -7.52 1.72
C ARG A 221 21.64 -6.71 2.61
N ILE A 222 21.78 -6.85 3.91
CA ILE A 222 20.91 -6.22 4.90
C ILE A 222 21.75 -5.25 5.70
N ASN A 223 21.55 -3.97 5.49
CA ASN A 223 22.32 -2.89 6.07
C ASN A 223 21.46 -2.11 7.06
N ASN A 224 22.01 -1.78 8.23
CA ASN A 224 21.36 -0.90 9.22
C ASN A 224 20.00 -1.40 9.77
N LEU A 225 19.73 -2.69 9.71
CA LEU A 225 18.47 -3.24 10.22
C LEU A 225 18.46 -3.32 11.75
N LYS A 226 17.40 -2.77 12.36
CA LYS A 226 17.11 -2.94 13.78
C LYS A 226 16.25 -4.18 14.03
N ILE A 227 16.67 -5.02 14.97
CA ILE A 227 16.06 -6.31 15.28
C ILE A 227 15.67 -6.32 16.77
N SER A 228 14.36 -6.17 17.01
CA SER A 228 13.70 -6.34 18.32
C SER A 228 12.70 -7.52 18.30
N GLY A 229 12.54 -8.19 17.16
CA GLY A 229 11.75 -9.41 16.94
C GLY A 229 12.62 -10.60 16.53
N ASP A 230 12.02 -11.60 15.87
CA ASP A 230 12.68 -12.85 15.48
C ASP A 230 13.12 -12.84 14.01
N VAL A 231 14.43 -12.91 13.78
CA VAL A 231 15.02 -12.96 12.43
C VAL A 231 15.88 -14.21 12.28
N ALA A 232 15.72 -14.91 11.16
CA ALA A 232 16.54 -16.05 10.79
C ALA A 232 17.26 -15.81 9.45
N GLY A 233 18.58 -15.95 9.45
CA GLY A 233 19.40 -16.08 8.24
C GLY A 233 19.70 -17.55 7.97
N ALA A 234 19.09 -18.11 6.92
CA ALA A 234 19.02 -19.57 6.72
C ALA A 234 19.62 -20.10 5.41
N SER A 235 20.18 -19.24 4.55
CA SER A 235 20.69 -19.69 3.24
C SER A 235 22.21 -19.86 3.18
N ARG A 236 22.64 -20.96 2.55
CA ARG A 236 24.03 -21.23 2.16
C ARG A 236 24.59 -20.21 1.14
N ASP A 237 23.72 -19.39 0.55
CA ASP A 237 24.08 -18.45 -0.52
C ASP A 237 24.61 -17.10 0.02
N ASN A 238 25.16 -17.08 1.23
CA ASN A 238 25.88 -15.94 1.83
C ASN A 238 25.05 -14.67 2.03
N THR A 239 23.92 -14.78 2.73
CA THR A 239 23.24 -13.60 3.27
C THR A 239 24.21 -12.77 4.12
N HIS A 240 24.27 -11.45 3.89
CA HIS A 240 25.19 -10.56 4.57
C HIS A 240 24.44 -9.47 5.32
N PHE A 241 24.59 -9.44 6.64
CA PHE A 241 24.15 -8.34 7.48
C PHE A 241 25.33 -7.38 7.74
N SER A 242 25.12 -6.08 7.62
CA SER A 242 26.07 -5.06 8.07
C SER A 242 25.37 -4.04 8.96
N HIS A 243 26.05 -3.55 10.01
CA HIS A 243 25.51 -2.52 10.89
C HIS A 243 24.18 -2.91 11.56
N ALA A 244 23.93 -4.21 11.72
CA ALA A 244 22.69 -4.67 12.34
C ALA A 244 22.70 -4.36 13.85
N TYR A 245 21.56 -3.89 14.36
CA TYR A 245 21.35 -3.66 15.78
C TYR A 245 20.40 -4.71 16.34
N ILE A 246 20.86 -5.52 17.30
CA ILE A 246 20.08 -6.58 17.93
C ILE A 246 19.72 -6.10 19.35
N GLY A 247 18.53 -5.53 19.46
CA GLY A 247 18.04 -4.89 20.68
C GLY A 247 17.36 -5.85 21.65
N GLN A 248 16.81 -5.30 22.73
CA GLN A 248 16.06 -6.06 23.73
C GLN A 248 14.92 -6.86 23.10
N SER A 249 14.81 -8.14 23.47
CA SER A 249 13.88 -9.13 22.91
C SER A 249 14.11 -9.48 21.43
N GLY A 250 15.08 -8.85 20.77
CA GLY A 250 15.51 -9.21 19.43
C GLY A 250 16.25 -10.54 19.44
N ARG A 251 15.97 -11.36 18.44
CA ARG A 251 16.68 -12.61 18.17
C ARG A 251 17.14 -12.63 16.73
N LEU A 252 18.44 -12.76 16.53
CA LEU A 252 19.01 -13.09 15.22
C LEU A 252 19.62 -14.50 15.29
N MET A 253 19.10 -15.42 14.49
CA MET A 253 19.70 -16.73 14.26
C MET A 253 20.36 -16.75 12.89
N LEU A 254 21.68 -16.73 12.86
CA LEU A 254 22.46 -16.81 11.63
C LEU A 254 23.01 -18.24 11.50
N SER A 255 22.35 -19.05 10.69
CA SER A 255 22.73 -20.44 10.42
C SER A 255 23.52 -20.64 9.12
N ALA A 256 23.60 -19.60 8.30
CA ALA A 256 24.52 -19.46 7.19
C ALA A 256 24.68 -17.97 6.84
N GLY A 257 25.80 -17.62 6.20
CA GLY A 257 26.11 -16.25 5.80
C GLY A 257 27.07 -15.53 6.74
N LYS A 258 27.06 -14.19 6.70
CA LYS A 258 27.97 -13.35 7.47
C LYS A 258 27.27 -12.14 8.08
N ILE A 259 27.79 -11.68 9.22
CA ILE A 259 27.45 -10.40 9.81
C ILE A 259 28.72 -9.60 10.09
N THR A 260 28.69 -8.30 9.84
CA THR A 260 29.81 -7.40 10.12
C THR A 260 29.32 -6.14 10.82
N GLU A 261 30.17 -5.53 11.65
CA GLU A 261 29.92 -4.21 12.26
C GLU A 261 28.60 -4.13 13.05
N SER A 262 28.21 -5.22 13.72
CA SER A 262 26.93 -5.32 14.42
C SER A 262 27.01 -4.85 15.87
N THR A 263 25.86 -4.47 16.43
CA THR A 263 25.71 -4.15 17.86
C THR A 263 24.66 -5.03 18.50
N ILE A 264 25.00 -5.66 19.64
CA ILE A 264 24.06 -6.42 20.47
C ILE A 264 23.81 -5.64 21.77
N GLU A 265 22.55 -5.32 22.05
CA GLU A 265 22.14 -4.59 23.24
C GLU A 265 20.88 -5.23 23.85
N GLY A 266 21.10 -6.33 24.59
CA GLY A 266 20.04 -7.02 25.34
C GLY A 266 19.28 -8.11 24.57
N GLY A 267 19.60 -8.30 23.29
CA GLY A 267 19.04 -9.37 22.46
C GLY A 267 19.83 -10.69 22.50
N LEU A 268 19.35 -11.66 21.74
CA LEU A 268 20.00 -12.94 21.50
C LEU A 268 20.57 -12.97 20.07
N PHE A 269 21.88 -13.12 19.96
CA PHE A 269 22.53 -13.39 18.70
C PHE A 269 23.08 -14.82 18.69
N SER A 270 22.73 -15.62 17.69
CA SER A 270 23.27 -16.96 17.54
C SER A 270 23.90 -17.18 16.17
N VAL A 271 25.10 -17.74 16.14
CA VAL A 271 25.93 -17.91 14.94
C VAL A 271 26.31 -19.38 14.80
N ILE A 272 25.76 -20.03 13.78
CA ILE A 272 26.00 -21.45 13.49
C ILE A 272 26.45 -21.55 12.04
N HIS A 273 27.60 -22.18 11.79
CA HIS A 273 28.16 -22.34 10.43
C HIS A 273 28.24 -21.02 9.62
N SER A 274 28.45 -19.91 10.32
CA SER A 274 28.38 -18.54 9.80
C SER A 274 29.52 -17.72 10.37
N GLU A 275 29.77 -16.54 9.79
CA GLU A 275 30.81 -15.63 10.25
C GLU A 275 30.22 -14.40 10.93
N ALA A 276 30.83 -13.97 12.04
CA ALA A 276 30.55 -12.69 12.67
C ALA A 276 31.87 -11.95 12.93
N SER A 277 32.01 -10.74 12.41
CA SER A 277 33.16 -9.86 12.67
C SER A 277 32.70 -8.50 13.21
N ASP A 278 33.62 -7.79 13.88
CA ASP A 278 33.44 -6.40 14.32
C ASP A 278 32.16 -6.16 15.12
N THR A 279 31.79 -7.14 15.96
CA THR A 279 30.56 -7.11 16.75
C THR A 279 30.80 -6.49 18.11
N THR A 280 30.04 -5.43 18.41
CA THR A 280 30.04 -4.78 19.73
C THR A 280 28.92 -5.35 20.59
N MET A 281 29.25 -5.90 21.76
CA MET A 281 28.27 -6.43 22.71
C MET A 281 28.17 -5.51 23.94
N LYS A 282 27.00 -4.88 24.13
CA LYS A 282 26.65 -4.02 25.29
C LYS A 282 25.70 -4.70 26.28
N GLY A 283 25.29 -5.93 26.01
CA GLY A 283 24.41 -6.74 26.83
C GLY A 283 23.69 -7.81 25.98
N GLY A 284 23.04 -8.78 26.61
CA GLY A 284 22.34 -9.87 25.91
C GLY A 284 23.11 -11.19 25.93
N ALA A 285 22.90 -12.02 24.92
CA ALA A 285 23.53 -13.33 24.80
C ALA A 285 24.08 -13.56 23.38
N LEU A 286 25.28 -14.13 23.32
CA LEU A 286 25.88 -14.66 22.09
C LEU A 286 25.95 -16.18 22.21
N ARG A 287 25.48 -16.92 21.20
CA ARG A 287 25.44 -18.39 21.18
C ARG A 287 25.99 -19.01 19.91
#